data_AF-A0A4R3TJU1-F1
#
_entry.id   AF-A0A4R3TJU1-F1
#
_cell.length_a   1.000
_cell.length_b   1.000
_cell.length_c   1.000
_cell.angle_alpha   90.00
_cell.angle_beta   90.00
_cell.angle_gamma   90.00
#
_symmetry.space_group_name_H-M   'P 1'
#
loop_
_entity.id
_entity.type
_entity.pdbx_description
1 polymer ?
#
loop_
_entity_poly.entity_id
_entity_poly.type
_entity_poly.pdbx_seq_one_letter_code
_entity_poly.pdbx_strand_id
1 'polypeptide(L)' 'MNDSDKIMAVIGGLAVALAAVAWLGDRRRMKRRDLDRVGFMPWTPVFFFALMAAVLLLGVVGKDLFRG' A
#
# COMPACT_ATOMS: atom_id res chain seq x y z
N MET A 1 10.42 -12.18 -19.40
CA MET A 1 10.06 -11.98 -17.98
C MET A 1 11.30 -12.31 -17.16
N ASN A 2 12.07 -11.29 -16.84
CA ASN A 2 13.32 -11.38 -16.10
C ASN A 2 13.04 -11.71 -14.62
N ASP A 3 14.02 -12.25 -13.90
CA ASP A 3 13.86 -12.55 -12.47
C ASP A 3 13.61 -11.29 -11.64
N SER A 4 14.11 -10.13 -12.10
CA SER A 4 13.80 -8.81 -11.55
C SER A 4 12.30 -8.49 -11.61
N ASP A 5 11.60 -8.87 -12.69
CA ASP A 5 10.18 -8.60 -12.87
C ASP A 5 9.35 -9.37 -11.84
N LYS A 6 9.76 -10.60 -11.55
CA LYS A 6 9.12 -11.44 -10.52
C LYS A 6 9.29 -10.85 -9.12
N ILE A 7 10.48 -10.34 -8.80
CA ILE A 7 10.76 -9.69 -7.51
C ILE A 7 9.90 -8.44 -7.36
N MET A 8 9.79 -7.61 -8.41
CA MET A 8 8.94 -6.41 -8.38
C MET A 8 7.46 -6.76 -8.24
N ALA A 9 6.99 -7.84 -8.89
CA ALA A 9 5.61 -8.30 -8.75
C ALA A 9 5.30 -8.79 -7.32
N VAL A 10 6.20 -9.56 -6.70
CA VAL A 10 6.04 -10.06 -5.33
C VAL A 10 6.07 -8.91 -4.32
N ILE A 11 7.03 -7.98 -4.44
CA ILE A 11 7.13 -6.80 -3.55
C ILE A 11 5.93 -5.87 -3.76
N GLY A 12 5.48 -5.68 -5.00
CA GLY A 12 4.27 -4.92 -5.33
C GLY A 12 3.02 -5.53 -4.71
N GLY A 13 2.87 -6.86 -4.77
CA GLY A 13 1.78 -7.58 -4.12
C GLY A 13 1.78 -7.43 -2.60
N LEU A 14 2.96 -7.51 -1.96
CA LEU A 14 3.12 -7.26 -0.52
C LEU A 14 2.78 -5.82 -0.14
N ALA A 15 3.17 -4.84 -0.96
CA ALA A 15 2.81 -3.43 -0.76
C ALA A 15 1.29 -3.20 -0.86
N VAL A 16 0.61 -3.87 -1.81
CA VAL A 16 -0.86 -3.83 -1.92
C VAL A 16 -1.51 -4.46 -0.69
N ALA A 17 -1.01 -5.58 -0.20
CA ALA A 17 -1.51 -6.20 1.03
C ALA A 17 -1.34 -5.27 2.24
N LEU A 18 -0.18 -4.61 2.38
CA LEU A 18 0.06 -3.59 3.40
C LEU A 18 -0.89 -2.38 3.26
N ALA A 19 -1.13 -1.91 2.04
CA ALA A 19 -2.07 -0.83 1.77
C ALA A 19 -3.51 -1.21 2.14
N ALA A 20 -3.93 -2.45 1.88
CA ALA A 20 -5.24 -2.97 2.27
C ALA A 20 -5.38 -3.09 3.80
N VAL A 21 -4.34 -3.55 4.50
CA VAL A 21 -4.31 -3.61 5.97
C VAL A 21 -4.35 -2.20 6.57
N ALA A 22 -3.60 -1.25 6.01
CA ALA A 22 -3.63 0.15 6.42
C ALA A 22 -5.02 0.78 6.18
N TRP A 23 -5.65 0.51 5.04
CA TRP A 23 -7.03 0.94 4.74
C TRP A 23 -8.04 0.37 5.75
N LEU A 24 -7.92 -0.92 6.10
CA LEU A 24 -8.76 -1.51 7.15
C LEU A 24 -8.54 -0.85 8.51
N GLY A 25 -7.29 -0.50 8.85
CA GLY A 25 -6.94 0.24 10.06
C GLY A 25 -7.58 1.62 10.10
N ASP A 26 -7.56 2.34 8.99
CA ASP A 26 -8.15 3.67 8.84
C ASP A 26 -9.67 3.63 8.85
N ARG A 27 -10.29 2.64 8.19
CA ARG A 27 -11.74 2.40 8.23
C ARG A 27 -12.21 1.98 9.63
N ARG A 28 -11.39 1.24 10.38
CA ARG A 28 -11.63 0.96 11.80
C ARG A 28 -11.51 2.19 12.69
N ARG A 29 -10.70 3.19 12.31
CA ARG A 29 -10.65 4.50 12.99
C ARG A 29 -11.85 5.37 12.69
N MET A 30 -12.30 5.43 11.43
CA MET A 30 -13.49 6.17 11.00
C MET A 30 -14.79 5.71 11.69
N LYS A 31 -14.83 4.46 12.18
CA LYS A 31 -15.98 3.92 12.94
C LYS A 31 -15.85 4.11 14.47
N ARG A 32 -14.81 4.79 14.98
CA ARG A 32 -14.66 5.03 16.42
C ARG A 32 -15.56 6.19 16.86
N ARG A 33 -16.36 5.94 17.89
CA ARG A 33 -17.24 6.89 18.59
C ARG A 33 -16.49 7.82 19.55
N ASP A 34 -15.18 7.61 19.71
CA ASP A 34 -14.33 8.24 20.73
C ASP A 34 -13.03 8.72 20.07
N LEU A 35 -12.97 10.02 19.79
CA LEU A 35 -11.90 10.71 19.08
C LEU A 35 -10.67 11.01 19.97
N ASP A 36 -10.84 10.94 21.30
CA ASP A 36 -9.82 11.32 22.29
C ASP A 36 -8.88 10.18 22.70
N ARG A 37 -9.14 8.94 22.28
CA ARG A 37 -8.13 7.88 22.40
C ARG A 37 -7.04 8.11 21.37
N VAL A 38 -5.97 8.78 21.82
CA VAL A 38 -4.72 8.99 21.08
C VAL A 38 -4.26 7.66 20.50
N GLY A 39 -4.57 7.47 19.23
CA GLY A 39 -4.29 6.23 18.56
C GLY A 39 -2.78 6.18 18.29
N PHE A 40 -2.07 5.39 19.09
CA PHE A 40 -0.60 5.25 19.13
C PHE A 40 0.13 5.24 17.77
N MET A 41 -0.55 4.82 16.70
CA MET A 41 0.00 4.74 15.34
C MET A 41 -0.70 5.70 14.37
N PRO A 42 -0.03 6.59 13.64
CA PRO A 42 -0.66 7.44 12.63
C PRO A 42 -0.95 6.64 11.35
N TRP A 43 -2.14 6.03 11.24
CA TRP A 43 -2.50 5.17 10.09
C TRP A 43 -2.63 5.93 8.77
N THR A 44 -3.03 7.20 8.78
CA THR A 44 -3.20 8.00 7.56
C THR A 44 -1.89 8.19 6.80
N PRO A 45 -0.76 8.61 7.41
CA PRO A 45 0.51 8.63 6.71
C PRO A 45 1.02 7.24 6.33
N VAL A 46 0.81 6.20 7.16
CA VAL A 46 1.17 4.81 6.80
C VAL A 46 0.44 4.35 5.54
N PHE A 47 -0.87 4.62 5.45
CA PHE A 47 -1.66 4.36 4.25
C PHE A 47 -1.12 5.13 3.04
N PHE A 48 -0.83 6.41 3.21
CA PHE A 48 -0.30 7.24 2.13
C PHE A 48 1.03 6.73 1.59
N PHE A 49 1.99 6.40 2.45
CA PHE A 49 3.28 5.86 2.04
C PHE A 49 3.16 4.45 1.43
N ALA A 50 2.30 3.58 1.99
CA ALA A 50 2.06 2.25 1.43
C ALA A 50 1.40 2.31 0.04
N LEU A 51 0.40 3.18 -0.13
CA LEU A 51 -0.27 3.41 -1.41
C LEU A 51 0.71 4.00 -2.44
N MET A 52 1.52 4.98 -2.03
CA MET A 52 2.54 5.59 -2.90
C MET A 52 3.55 4.53 -3.37
N ALA A 53 4.06 3.69 -2.48
CA ALA A 53 4.96 2.59 -2.84
C ALA A 53 4.30 1.60 -3.81
N ALA A 54 3.05 1.22 -3.56
CA ALA A 54 2.30 0.32 -4.42
C ALA A 54 2.11 0.88 -5.84
N VAL A 55 1.71 2.15 -5.98
CA VAL A 55 1.51 2.81 -7.28
C VAL A 55 2.83 2.95 -8.04
N LEU A 56 3.92 3.31 -7.36
CA LEU A 56 5.24 3.44 -8.00
C LEU A 56 5.76 2.09 -8.51
N LEU A 57 5.70 1.04 -7.69
CA LEU A 57 6.18 -0.29 -8.06
C LEU A 57 5.33 -0.91 -9.17
N LEU A 58 3.99 -0.86 -9.03
CA LEU A 58 3.09 -1.39 -10.06
C LEU A 58 3.13 -0.55 -11.35
N GLY A 59 3.34 0.76 -11.26
CA GLY A 59 3.50 1.63 -12.41
C GLY A 59 4.77 1.31 -13.21
N VAL A 60 5.88 0.97 -12.54
CA VAL A 60 7.12 0.56 -13.22
C VAL A 60 6.95 -0.78 -13.94
N VAL A 61 6.30 -1.76 -13.31
CA VAL A 61 6.00 -3.05 -13.94
C VAL A 61 5.01 -2.88 -15.10
N GLY A 62 3.96 -2.07 -14.92
CA GLY A 62 2.98 -1.76 -15.95
C GLY A 62 3.61 -1.05 -17.16
N LYS A 63 4.56 -0.14 -16.94
CA LYS A 63 5.36 0.49 -17.99
C LYS A 63 6.08 -0.55 -18.85
N ASP A 64 6.71 -1.54 -18.23
CA ASP A 64 7.45 -2.58 -18.97
C ASP A 64 6.50 -3.52 -19.71
N LEU A 65 5.30 -3.75 -19.17
CA LEU A 65 4.24 -4.48 -19.85
C LEU A 65 3.69 -3.73 -21.08
N PHE A 66 3.52 -2.40 -20.99
CA PHE A 66 3.02 -1.56 -22.11
C PHE A 66 4.11 -1.18 -23.13
N ARG A 67 5.39 -1.39 -22.80
CA ARG A 67 6.53 -1.18 -23.71
C ARG A 67 6.91 -2.42 -24.53
N GLY A 68 6.27 -3.57 -24.27
CA GLY A 68 6.36 -4.78 -25.09
C GLY A 68 5.35 -4.74 -26.24
#